data_AF-A0A9J6CU61-F1
#
_entry.id   AF-A0A9J6CU61-F1
#
_cell.length_a   1.000
_cell.length_b   1.000
_cell.length_c   1.000
_cell.angle_alpha   90.00
_cell.angle_beta   90.00
_cell.angle_gamma   90.00
#
_symmetry.space_group_name_H-M   'P 1'
#
loop_
_entity.id
_entity.type
_entity.pdbx_description
1 polymer ?
#
loop_
_entity_poly.entity_id
_entity_poly.type
_entity_poly.pdbx_seq_one_letter_code
_entity_poly.pdbx_strand_id
1 'polypeptide(L)'
;MAKNLDSEVQTSHDAVLWLWRAHNKVNARLAGDISEDPLHPKQPFPPRTLCSDCHEGTQWNEERSLNFLLHFYASHGRVPVGRSPLVPLVLGLLVLALMAAMCVKRRLCLTFWKALHRWHRLPTQYSSYAARLA
;
A
#
# COMPACT_ATOMS: atom_id res chain seq x y z
N MET A 1 -26.70 -22.23 -4.28
CA MET A 1 -26.00 -21.68 -5.45
C MET A 1 -25.43 -22.80 -6.33
N ALA A 2 -24.92 -23.91 -5.78
CA ALA A 2 -24.29 -24.99 -6.55
C ALA A 2 -25.20 -25.91 -7.40
N LYS A 3 -26.50 -25.60 -7.58
CA LYS A 3 -27.42 -26.52 -8.27
C LYS A 3 -27.05 -26.75 -9.75
N ASN A 4 -26.48 -25.73 -10.41
CA ASN A 4 -26.14 -25.74 -11.83
C ASN A 4 -24.63 -25.63 -12.06
N LEU A 5 -23.82 -26.05 -11.08
CA LEU A 5 -22.36 -25.87 -11.12
C LEU A 5 -21.74 -26.51 -12.37
N ASP A 6 -22.16 -27.74 -12.70
CA ASP A 6 -21.63 -28.53 -13.82
C ASP A 6 -21.87 -27.87 -15.19
N SER A 7 -22.93 -27.05 -15.31
CA SER A 7 -23.21 -26.28 -16.53
C SER A 7 -22.51 -24.93 -16.56
N GLU A 8 -22.28 -24.32 -15.40
CA GLU A 8 -21.73 -22.95 -15.28
C GLU A 8 -20.20 -22.91 -15.24
N VAL A 9 -19.55 -24.03 -14.89
CA VAL A 9 -18.09 -24.11 -14.72
C VAL A 9 -17.51 -25.13 -15.67
N GLN A 10 -16.83 -24.66 -16.72
CA GLN A 10 -16.15 -25.52 -17.70
C GLN A 10 -14.62 -25.44 -17.55
N THR A 11 -14.11 -24.35 -17.00
CA THR A 11 -12.68 -24.11 -16.80
C THR A 11 -12.35 -23.74 -15.36
N SER A 12 -11.06 -23.79 -15.00
CA SER A 12 -10.58 -23.30 -13.70
C SER A 12 -10.87 -21.82 -13.48
N HIS A 13 -10.81 -21.00 -14.53
CA HIS A 13 -11.16 -19.58 -14.46
C HIS A 13 -12.66 -19.38 -14.19
N ASP A 14 -13.52 -20.20 -14.82
CA ASP A 14 -14.95 -20.17 -14.54
C ASP A 14 -15.23 -20.53 -13.08
N ALA A 15 -14.50 -21.49 -12.52
CA ALA A 15 -14.64 -21.88 -11.11
C ALA A 15 -14.31 -20.71 -10.16
N VAL A 16 -13.24 -19.97 -10.46
CA VAL A 16 -12.84 -18.78 -9.70
C VAL A 16 -13.93 -17.70 -9.77
N LEU A 17 -14.41 -17.38 -10.98
CA LEU A 17 -15.46 -16.38 -11.17
C LEU A 17 -16.79 -16.82 -10.56
N TRP A 18 -17.15 -18.10 -10.68
CA TRP A 18 -18.36 -18.66 -10.09
C TRP A 18 -18.37 -18.49 -8.58
N LEU A 19 -17.28 -18.86 -7.91
CA LEU A 19 -17.16 -18.73 -6.47
C LEU A 19 -17.19 -17.26 -6.05
N TRP A 20 -16.50 -16.40 -6.77
CA TRP A 20 -16.49 -14.96 -6.53
C TRP A 20 -17.89 -14.33 -6.66
N ARG A 21 -18.66 -14.65 -7.72
CA ARG A 21 -20.05 -14.17 -7.89
C ARG A 21 -20.94 -14.70 -6.77
N ALA A 22 -20.82 -15.98 -6.42
CA ALA A 22 -21.57 -16.59 -5.34
C ALA A 22 -21.28 -15.91 -3.99
N HIS A 23 -20.01 -15.61 -3.71
CA HIS A 23 -19.59 -14.89 -2.51
C HIS A 23 -20.17 -13.47 -2.48
N ASN A 24 -20.11 -12.74 -3.59
CA ASN A 24 -20.69 -11.40 -3.67
C ASN A 24 -22.21 -11.38 -3.52
N LYS A 25 -22.91 -12.42 -4.01
CA LYS A 25 -24.34 -12.60 -3.77
C LYS A 25 -24.64 -12.80 -2.28
N VAL A 26 -23.79 -13.53 -1.56
CA VAL A 26 -23.91 -13.70 -0.10
C VAL A 26 -23.60 -12.40 0.62
N ASN A 27 -22.54 -11.68 0.24
CA ASN A 27 -22.21 -10.38 0.83
C ASN A 27 -23.37 -9.39 0.68
N ALA A 28 -23.97 -9.31 -0.51
CA ALA A 28 -25.12 -8.44 -0.75
C ALA A 28 -26.33 -8.83 0.12
N ARG A 29 -26.58 -10.13 0.33
CA ARG A 29 -27.67 -10.62 1.19
C ARG A 29 -27.41 -10.33 2.68
N LEU A 30 -26.16 -10.45 3.12
CA LEU A 30 -25.78 -10.35 4.53
C LEU A 30 -25.41 -8.93 4.97
N ALA A 31 -25.33 -7.97 4.05
CA ALA A 31 -25.05 -6.57 4.38
C ALA A 31 -26.14 -6.02 5.31
N GLY A 32 -25.75 -5.56 6.51
CA GLY A 32 -26.64 -5.07 7.55
C GLY A 32 -27.42 -6.15 8.31
N ASP A 33 -27.09 -7.44 8.14
CA ASP A 33 -27.70 -8.52 8.91
C ASP A 33 -27.23 -8.51 10.38
N ILE A 34 -28.04 -9.05 11.30
CA ILE A 34 -27.67 -9.13 12.73
C ILE A 34 -26.43 -9.98 13.00
N SER A 35 -26.07 -10.87 12.08
CA SER A 35 -24.86 -11.69 12.15
C SER A 35 -23.62 -10.99 11.57
N GLU A 36 -23.78 -9.79 11.01
CA GLU A 36 -22.68 -9.01 10.45
C GLU A 36 -21.77 -8.46 11.57
N ASP A 37 -20.46 -8.64 11.40
CA ASP A 37 -19.47 -8.00 12.27
C ASP A 37 -19.41 -6.49 11.94
N PRO A 38 -19.70 -5.59 12.91
CA PRO A 38 -19.67 -4.15 12.67
C PRO A 38 -18.31 -3.61 12.20
N LEU A 39 -17.20 -4.30 12.52
CA LEU A 39 -15.86 -3.91 12.06
C LEU A 39 -15.55 -4.39 10.64
N HIS A 40 -16.33 -5.32 10.11
CA HIS A 40 -16.13 -5.93 8.80
C HIS A 40 -17.44 -6.00 8.01
N PRO A 41 -18.04 -4.84 7.66
CA PRO A 41 -19.28 -4.79 6.92
C PRO A 41 -19.12 -5.51 5.57
N LYS A 42 -20.13 -6.31 5.23
CA LYS A 42 -20.21 -7.01 3.96
C LYS A 42 -20.42 -5.98 2.86
N GLN A 43 -19.49 -5.98 1.91
CA GLN A 43 -19.56 -5.15 0.73
C GLN A 43 -19.16 -5.97 -0.50
N PRO A 44 -19.49 -5.50 -1.71
CA PRO A 44 -19.02 -6.15 -2.92
C PRO A 44 -17.49 -6.14 -2.98
N PHE A 45 -16.90 -7.30 -3.23
CA PHE A 45 -15.46 -7.50 -3.32
C PHE A 45 -15.02 -7.73 -4.77
N PRO A 46 -13.91 -7.14 -5.24
CA PRO A 46 -13.11 -6.12 -4.54
C PRO A 46 -13.81 -4.75 -4.51
N PRO A 47 -13.65 -3.95 -3.44
CA PRO A 47 -14.09 -2.56 -3.46
C PRO A 47 -13.25 -1.75 -4.46
N ARG A 48 -13.77 -0.62 -4.95
CA ARG A 48 -13.09 0.25 -5.93
C ARG A 48 -11.72 0.75 -5.47
N THR A 49 -11.53 0.88 -4.16
CA THR A 49 -10.24 1.26 -3.54
C THR A 49 -9.16 0.20 -3.73
N LEU A 50 -9.56 -1.05 -3.96
CA LEU A 50 -8.70 -2.21 -4.14
C LEU A 50 -8.49 -2.54 -5.62
N CYS A 51 -9.53 -2.34 -6.43
CA CYS A 51 -9.46 -2.50 -7.87
C CYS A 51 -10.47 -1.54 -8.53
N SER A 52 -10.00 -0.39 -9.03
CA SER A 52 -10.84 0.54 -9.78
C SER A 52 -11.33 -0.08 -11.09
N ASP A 53 -10.44 -0.81 -11.75
CA ASP A 53 -10.63 -1.33 -13.11
C ASP A 53 -11.57 -2.54 -13.15
N CYS A 54 -11.88 -3.12 -11.99
CA CYS A 54 -12.86 -4.20 -11.87
C CYS A 54 -14.31 -3.70 -12.04
N HIS A 55 -14.54 -2.38 -12.02
CA HIS A 55 -15.88 -1.79 -12.04
C HIS A 55 -16.10 -0.91 -13.27
N GLU A 56 -17.10 -1.24 -14.08
CA GLU A 56 -17.57 -0.44 -15.22
C GLU A 56 -18.92 0.20 -14.89
N GLY A 57 -18.90 1.43 -14.37
CA GLY A 57 -20.11 2.06 -13.85
C GLY A 57 -20.69 1.23 -12.72
N THR A 58 -21.91 0.72 -12.87
CA THR A 58 -22.56 -0.19 -11.90
C THR A 58 -22.31 -1.67 -12.15
N GLN A 59 -21.60 -2.02 -13.22
CA GLN A 59 -21.33 -3.40 -13.64
C GLN A 59 -19.90 -3.81 -13.31
N TRP A 60 -19.65 -5.12 -13.33
CA TRP A 60 -18.31 -5.69 -13.16
C TRP A 60 -17.64 -5.88 -14.50
N ASN A 61 -16.36 -5.50 -14.59
CA ASN A 61 -15.48 -6.02 -15.63
C ASN A 61 -14.93 -7.36 -15.12
N GLU A 62 -15.49 -8.47 -15.59
CA GLU A 62 -15.12 -9.80 -15.10
C GLU A 62 -13.71 -10.23 -15.51
N GLU A 63 -13.19 -9.75 -16.64
CA GLU A 63 -11.82 -10.03 -17.06
C GLU A 63 -10.81 -9.39 -16.09
N ARG A 64 -11.00 -8.11 -15.79
CA ARG A 64 -10.20 -7.37 -14.80
C ARG A 64 -10.36 -7.96 -13.40
N SER A 65 -11.58 -8.39 -13.05
CA SER A 65 -11.87 -9.06 -11.76
C SER A 65 -11.14 -10.40 -11.65
N LEU A 66 -11.16 -11.24 -12.69
CA LEU A 66 -10.44 -12.51 -12.72
C LEU A 66 -8.94 -12.30 -12.55
N ASN A 67 -8.35 -11.35 -13.30
CA ASN A 67 -6.93 -11.04 -13.18
C ASN A 67 -6.57 -10.56 -11.76
N PHE A 68 -7.39 -9.68 -11.19
CA PHE A 68 -7.25 -9.24 -9.82
C PHE A 68 -7.30 -10.43 -8.84
N LEU A 69 -8.27 -11.33 -8.96
CA LEU A 69 -8.44 -12.49 -8.07
C LEU A 69 -7.24 -13.44 -8.15
N LEU A 70 -6.76 -13.74 -9.35
CA LEU A 70 -5.59 -14.59 -9.56
C LEU A 70 -4.34 -13.97 -8.92
N HIS A 71 -4.16 -12.65 -9.03
CA HIS A 71 -3.07 -11.95 -8.36
C HIS A 71 -3.25 -11.88 -6.84
N PHE A 72 -4.44 -11.53 -6.36
CA PHE A 72 -4.73 -11.33 -4.94
C PHE A 72 -4.53 -12.61 -4.12
N TYR A 73 -4.91 -13.76 -4.69
CA TYR A 73 -4.77 -15.07 -4.04
C TYR A 73 -3.49 -15.84 -4.46
N ALA A 74 -2.60 -15.24 -5.25
CA ALA A 74 -1.31 -15.86 -5.58
C ALA A 74 -0.41 -15.99 -4.34
N SER A 75 0.60 -16.87 -4.40
CA SER A 75 1.58 -17.09 -3.33
C SER A 75 2.34 -15.82 -2.91
N HIS A 76 2.50 -14.88 -3.84
CA HIS A 76 3.09 -13.56 -3.61
C HIS A 76 2.07 -12.43 -3.82
N GLY A 77 0.79 -12.74 -3.68
CA GLY A 77 -0.32 -11.82 -3.91
C GLY A 77 -0.18 -10.58 -3.04
N ARG A 78 0.39 -9.53 -3.62
CA ARG A 78 0.45 -8.21 -3.01
C ARG A 78 -0.79 -7.48 -3.45
N VAL A 79 -1.62 -7.12 -2.49
CA VAL A 79 -2.63 -6.10 -2.69
C VAL A 79 -1.93 -4.84 -3.17
N PRO A 80 -2.20 -4.31 -4.37
CA PRO A 80 -1.89 -2.91 -4.64
C PRO A 80 -2.79 -2.13 -3.69
N VAL A 81 -2.29 -1.80 -2.49
CA VAL A 81 -2.94 -0.82 -1.64
C VAL A 81 -3.00 0.42 -2.52
N GLY A 82 -4.20 0.78 -2.96
CA GLY A 82 -4.40 1.95 -3.80
C GLY A 82 -3.57 3.08 -3.20
N ARG A 83 -2.59 3.59 -3.95
CA ARG A 83 -1.76 4.69 -3.46
C ARG A 83 -2.71 5.85 -3.22
N SER A 84 -3.09 6.09 -1.97
CA SER A 84 -3.89 7.24 -1.61
C SER A 84 -3.18 8.47 -2.18
N PRO A 85 -3.82 9.31 -2.99
CA PRO A 85 -3.19 10.52 -3.54
C PRO A 85 -2.72 11.46 -2.42
N LEU A 86 -3.25 11.29 -1.21
CA LEU A 86 -2.84 11.99 0.01
C LEU A 86 -1.47 11.52 0.55
N VAL A 87 -1.03 10.29 0.29
CA VAL A 87 0.24 9.78 0.86
C VAL A 87 1.46 10.52 0.28
N PRO A 88 1.60 10.71 -1.05
CA PRO A 88 2.65 11.56 -1.61
C PRO A 88 2.57 13.01 -1.12
N LEU A 89 1.35 13.54 -0.96
CA LEU A 89 1.15 14.92 -0.50
C LEU A 89 1.57 15.10 0.97
N VAL A 90 1.13 14.20 1.87
CA VAL A 90 1.49 14.22 3.28
C VAL A 90 2.99 13.99 3.46
N LEU A 91 3.58 13.04 2.73
CA LEU A 91 5.02 12.80 2.76
C LEU A 91 5.78 14.04 2.25
N GLY A 92 5.30 14.67 1.18
CA GLY A 92 5.86 15.93 0.65
C GLY A 92 5.79 17.08 1.65
N LEU A 93 4.64 17.27 2.32
CA LEU A 93 4.46 18.29 3.36
C LEU A 93 5.35 18.04 4.58
N LEU A 94 5.50 16.78 5.02
CA LEU A 94 6.39 16.41 6.12
C LEU A 94 7.85 16.68 5.76
N VAL A 95 8.29 16.34 4.56
CA VAL A 95 9.66 16.63 4.08
C VAL A 95 9.89 18.14 4.01
N LEU A 96 8.95 18.92 3.48
CA LEU A 96 9.04 20.38 3.43
C LEU A 96 9.09 20.99 4.84
N ALA A 97 8.27 20.51 5.77
CA ALA A 97 8.28 20.96 7.17
C ALA A 97 9.60 20.62 7.87
N LEU A 98 10.15 19.43 7.65
CA LEU A 98 11.48 19.05 8.16
C LEU A 98 12.58 19.91 7.57
N MET A 99 12.56 20.17 6.26
CA MET A 99 13.53 21.05 5.60
C MET A 99 13.40 22.50 6.07
N ALA A 100 12.19 22.98 6.34
CA ALA A 100 11.94 24.29 6.94
C ALA A 100 12.44 24.33 8.39
N ALA A 101 12.19 23.31 9.21
CA ALA A 101 12.70 23.23 10.58
C ALA A 101 14.24 23.15 10.63
N MET A 102 14.85 22.42 9.69
CA MET A 102 16.30 22.38 9.47
C MET A 102 16.83 23.76 8.99
N CYS A 103 16.07 24.49 8.17
CA CYS A 103 16.36 25.86 7.77
C CYS A 103 16.19 26.89 8.90
N VAL A 104 15.25 26.69 9.83
CA VAL A 104 15.08 27.53 11.02
C VAL A 104 16.21 27.27 12.01
N LYS A 105 16.70 26.02 12.09
CA LYS A 105 17.96 25.67 12.77
C LYS A 105 19.22 26.12 12.02
N ARG A 106 19.13 26.72 10.82
CA ARG A 106 20.29 27.11 10.01
C ARG A 106 21.15 28.22 10.62
N ARG A 107 20.61 29.01 11.56
CA ARG A 107 21.45 29.87 12.41
C ARG A 107 22.41 29.05 13.28
N LEU A 108 21.97 27.91 13.83
CA LEU A 108 22.84 26.95 14.53
C LEU A 108 23.67 26.08 13.57
N CYS A 109 23.13 25.70 12.42
CA CYS A 109 23.82 24.83 11.46
C CYS A 109 24.98 25.54 10.75
N LEU A 110 24.85 26.85 10.46
CA LEU A 110 25.95 27.65 9.91
C LEU A 110 27.02 27.95 10.95
N THR A 111 26.66 28.15 12.22
CA THR A 111 27.66 28.29 13.30
C THR A 111 28.37 26.97 13.56
N PHE A 112 27.67 25.84 13.50
CA PHE A 112 28.23 24.51 13.65
C PHE A 112 29.13 24.13 12.47
N TRP A 113 28.71 24.39 11.22
CA TRP A 113 29.54 24.21 10.02
C TRP A 113 30.82 25.06 10.06
N LYS A 114 30.71 26.34 10.46
CA LYS A 114 31.87 27.23 10.62
C LYS A 114 32.80 26.77 11.76
N ALA A 115 32.26 26.24 12.86
CA ALA A 115 33.04 25.68 13.96
C ALA A 115 33.76 24.38 13.55
N LEU A 116 33.07 23.47 12.84
CA LEU A 116 33.61 22.22 12.34
C LEU A 116 34.75 22.45 11.32
N HIS A 117 34.54 23.38 10.38
CA HIS A 117 35.57 23.74 9.39
C HIS A 117 36.78 24.46 10.00
N ARG A 118 36.60 25.11 11.15
CA ARG A 118 37.68 25.75 11.92
C ARG A 118 38.46 24.73 12.75
N TRP A 119 37.78 23.75 13.34
CA TRP A 119 38.40 22.64 14.08
C TRP A 119 39.26 21.75 13.16
N HIS A 120 38.76 21.45 11.96
CA HIS A 120 39.49 20.70 10.93
C HIS A 120 40.72 21.43 10.35
N ARG A 121 40.86 22.73 10.65
CA ARG A 121 42.00 23.59 10.28
C ARG A 121 42.95 23.86 11.45
N LEU A 122 42.72 23.25 12.61
CA LEU A 122 43.76 23.19 13.63
C LEU A 122 44.83 22.20 13.14
N PRO A 123 46.11 22.60 13.07
CA PRO A 123 47.17 21.67 12.71
C PRO A 123 47.25 20.59 13.79
N THR A 124 46.83 19.37 13.45
CA THR A 124 47.11 18.16 14.22
C THR A 124 48.60 17.86 14.09
N GLN A 125 49.42 18.57 14.85
CA GLN A 125 50.65 17.94 15.37
C GLN A 125 50.18 16.76 16.23
N TYR A 126 50.83 15.61 16.11
CA TYR A 126 50.46 14.28 16.65
C TYR A 126 49.63 13.39 15.72
N SER A 127 50.26 13.02 14.61
CA SER A 127 50.01 11.79 13.87
C SER A 127 51.05 10.74 14.28
N SER A 128 50.64 9.74 15.06
CA SER A 128 51.19 8.38 15.07
C SER A 128 50.39 7.54 16.07
N TYR A 129 50.32 6.22 15.87
CA TYR A 129 49.65 5.23 16.73
C TYR A 129 48.11 5.19 16.67
N ALA A 130 47.54 4.47 15.69
CA ALA A 130 46.31 3.66 15.91
C ALA A 130 45.78 2.97 14.64
N ALA A 131 46.45 3.07 13.48
CA ALA A 131 46.21 2.15 12.37
C ALA A 131 46.89 0.80 12.68
N ARG A 132 46.25 -0.03 13.50
CA ARG A 132 46.55 -1.46 13.64
C ARG A 132 45.32 -2.18 14.21
N LEU A 133 45.02 -3.34 13.65
CA LEU A 133 43.93 -4.29 13.95
C LEU A 133 42.67 -4.16 13.07
N ALA A 134 42.88 -4.38 11.77
CA ALA A 134 42.06 -5.35 11.03
C ALA A 134 42.73 -6.73 11.19
#